data_AF-A0A1J3G7F9-F1
#
_entry.id   AF-A0A1J3G7F9-F1
#
_cell.length_a   1.000
_cell.length_b   1.000
_cell.length_c   1.000
_cell.angle_alpha   90.00
_cell.angle_beta   90.00
_cell.angle_gamma   90.00
#
_symmetry.space_group_name_H-M   'P 1'
#
loop_
_entity.id
_entity.type
_entity.pdbx_description
1 polymer ?
#
loop_
_entity_poly.entity_id
_entity_poly.type
_entity_poly.pdbx_seq_one_letter_code
_entity_poly.pdbx_strand_id
1 'polypeptide(L)'
;LSKTYGPIMRLKLGSLNTVIVTSPEGAREVLRTHDQILSGRKSTNTIRSINHHEASLIFLPSSSARWRLFRKLSVTHLFSPQRIEATKALRMKKAQELVSFMNESSEREEAVNISRASFITALNITS
;
A
#
# COMPACT_ATOMS: atom_id res chain seq x y z
N LEU A 1 8.11 19.29 13.67
CA LEU A 1 9.03 19.72 12.57
C LEU A 1 8.32 20.62 11.56
N SER A 2 7.28 20.17 10.85
CA SER A 2 6.59 21.01 9.84
C SER A 2 5.98 22.29 10.42
N LYS A 3 5.48 22.26 11.68
CA LYS A 3 5.03 23.46 12.41
C LYS A 3 6.14 24.52 12.58
N THR A 4 7.41 24.12 12.56
CA THR A 4 8.57 24.98 12.79
C THR A 4 9.26 25.36 11.48
N TYR A 5 9.42 24.40 10.57
CA TYR A 5 10.20 24.56 9.33
C TYR A 5 9.34 24.74 8.07
N GLY A 6 8.01 24.72 8.23
CA GLY A 6 7.06 24.86 7.14
C GLY A 6 6.69 23.54 6.46
N PRO A 7 5.81 23.60 5.44
CA PRO A 7 5.21 22.44 4.78
C PRO A 7 6.14 21.69 3.82
N ILE A 8 7.28 22.29 3.45
CA ILE A 8 8.34 21.68 2.65
C ILE A 8 9.63 21.84 3.44
N MET A 9 10.22 20.73 3.85
CA MET A 9 11.43 20.73 4.67
C MET A 9 12.40 19.63 4.23
N ARG A 10 13.70 19.89 4.39
CA ARG A 10 14.75 18.90 4.11
C ARG A 10 15.25 18.31 5.42
N LEU A 11 15.23 16.98 5.51
CA LEU A 11 15.90 16.21 6.56
C LEU A 11 17.05 15.39 5.98
N LYS A 12 18.09 15.19 6.78
CA LYS A 12 19.19 14.26 6.49
C LYS A 12 19.03 13.03 7.38
N LEU A 13 18.54 11.93 6.81
CA LEU A 13 18.36 10.66 7.49
C LEU A 13 19.63 9.80 7.30
N GLY A 14 20.58 9.94 8.21
CA GLY A 14 21.92 9.36 8.05
C GLY A 14 22.67 10.02 6.91
N SER A 15 22.98 9.29 5.84
CA SER A 15 23.58 9.84 4.60
C SER A 15 22.53 10.25 3.56
N LEU A 16 21.25 9.95 3.78
CA LEU A 16 20.18 10.21 2.81
C LEU A 16 19.58 11.60 2.99
N ASN A 17 19.65 12.42 1.95
CA ASN A 17 18.87 13.66 1.88
C ASN A 17 17.42 13.33 1.49
N THR A 18 16.48 13.80 2.30
CA THR A 18 15.05 13.54 2.16
C THR A 18 14.31 14.87 2.22
N VAL A 19 13.48 15.15 1.22
CA VAL A 19 12.52 16.26 1.26
C VAL A 19 11.20 15.70 1.77
N ILE A 20 10.63 16.36 2.77
CA ILE A 20 9.35 16.03 3.38
C ILE A 20 8.35 17.10 2.97
N VAL A 21 7.20 16.64 2.49
CA VAL A 21 6.06 17.47 2.11
C VAL A 21 4.90 17.15 3.04
N THR A 22 4.33 18.16 3.70
CA THR A 22 3.29 17.99 4.72
C THR A 22 2.06 18.87 4.49
N SER A 23 1.83 19.34 3.25
CA SER A 23 0.61 20.05 2.86
C SER A 23 -0.09 19.38 1.67
N PRO A 24 -1.43 19.49 1.56
CA PRO A 24 -2.16 19.01 0.39
C PRO A 24 -1.68 19.64 -0.92
N GLU A 25 -1.34 20.93 -0.90
CA GLU A 25 -0.84 21.65 -2.08
C GLU A 25 0.50 21.08 -2.52
N GLY A 26 1.43 20.87 -1.59
CA GLY A 26 2.72 20.26 -1.89
C GLY A 26 2.57 18.82 -2.37
N ALA A 27 1.65 18.06 -1.77
CA ALA A 27 1.36 16.69 -2.21
C ALA A 27 0.82 16.67 -3.64
N ARG A 28 -0.03 17.64 -4.02
CA ARG A 28 -0.50 17.80 -5.41
C ARG A 28 0.66 18.12 -6.35
N GLU A 29 1.58 19.01 -5.97
CA GLU A 29 2.74 19.31 -6.81
C GLU A 29 3.61 18.07 -7.05
N VAL A 30 3.85 17.26 -6.01
CA VAL A 30 4.71 16.06 -6.11
C VAL A 30 4.02 14.90 -6.82
N LEU A 31 2.77 14.60 -6.46
CA LEU A 31 2.07 13.38 -6.87
C LEU A 31 1.20 13.57 -8.12
N ARG A 32 1.05 14.79 -8.62
CA ARG A 32 0.26 15.10 -9.83
C ARG A 32 0.96 16.04 -10.79
N THR A 33 1.44 17.21 -10.36
CA THR A 33 2.04 18.19 -11.28
C THR A 33 3.40 17.70 -11.83
N HIS A 34 4.23 17.13 -10.96
CA HIS A 34 5.59 16.66 -11.28
C HIS A 34 5.74 15.14 -11.08
N ASP A 35 4.63 14.40 -11.17
CA ASP A 35 4.58 12.96 -10.89
C ASP A 35 5.54 12.16 -11.77
N GLN A 36 5.67 12.50 -13.05
CA GLN A 36 6.53 11.79 -13.98
C GLN A 36 8.01 11.83 -13.53
N ILE A 37 8.47 12.97 -13.02
CA ILE A 37 9.86 13.16 -12.58
C ILE A 37 10.07 12.59 -11.17
N LEU A 38 9.06 12.70 -10.30
CA LEU A 38 9.14 12.33 -8.88
C LEU A 38 8.58 10.93 -8.56
N SER A 39 8.16 10.17 -9.56
CA SER A 39 7.61 8.81 -9.41
C SER A 39 8.66 7.74 -9.07
N GLY A 40 9.95 8.06 -9.17
CA GLY A 40 11.04 7.12 -8.88
C GLY A 40 11.05 6.66 -7.41
N ARG A 41 11.29 5.36 -7.19
CA ARG A 41 11.41 4.79 -5.84
C ARG A 41 12.84 4.33 -5.56
N LYS A 42 13.34 4.66 -4.37
CA LYS A 42 14.59 4.10 -3.85
C LYS A 42 14.30 2.74 -3.22
N SER A 43 14.94 1.68 -3.71
CA SER A 43 14.92 0.37 -3.05
C SER A 43 15.89 0.32 -1.87
N THR A 44 15.48 -0.31 -0.77
CA THR A 44 16.34 -0.53 0.39
C THR A 44 17.26 -1.72 0.15
N ASN A 45 18.32 -1.86 0.96
CA ASN A 45 19.24 -2.99 0.86
C ASN A 45 18.54 -4.34 1.04
N THR A 46 17.53 -4.42 1.91
CA THR A 46 16.71 -5.65 2.10
C THR A 46 15.94 -6.05 0.85
N ILE A 47 15.42 -5.09 0.08
CA ILE A 47 14.72 -5.38 -1.18
C ILE A 47 15.71 -5.79 -2.27
N ARG A 48 16.91 -5.21 -2.25
CA ARG A 48 18.00 -5.55 -3.19
C ARG A 48 18.61 -6.91 -2.90
N SER A 49 18.74 -7.32 -1.63
CA SER A 49 19.38 -8.59 -1.26
C SER A 49 18.64 -9.83 -1.79
N ILE A 50 17.36 -9.69 -2.15
CA ILE A 50 16.55 -10.73 -2.78
C ILE A 50 16.22 -10.40 -4.25
N ASN A 51 16.92 -9.44 -4.87
CA ASN A 51 16.71 -8.95 -6.24
C ASN A 51 15.28 -8.48 -6.56
N HIS A 52 14.43 -8.29 -5.55
CA HIS A 52 13.01 -8.02 -5.78
C HIS A 52 12.78 -6.67 -6.49
N HIS A 53 13.68 -5.70 -6.33
CA HIS A 53 13.60 -4.42 -7.03
C HIS A 53 13.61 -4.53 -8.58
N GLU A 54 14.13 -5.62 -9.16
CA GLU A 54 14.23 -5.81 -10.61
C GLU A 54 12.96 -6.38 -11.26
N ALA A 55 12.05 -6.91 -10.43
CA ALA A 55 10.82 -7.55 -10.87
C ALA A 55 9.56 -7.02 -10.16
N SER A 56 9.71 -6.13 -9.18
CA SER A 56 8.59 -5.60 -8.41
C SER A 56 7.89 -4.45 -9.13
N LEU A 57 6.56 -4.52 -9.24
CA LEU A 57 5.73 -3.39 -9.67
C LEU A 57 5.91 -2.15 -8.78
N ILE A 58 6.31 -2.33 -7.51
CA ILE A 58 6.52 -1.23 -6.56
C ILE A 58 7.79 -0.45 -6.89
N PHE A 59 8.90 -1.15 -7.17
CA PHE A 59 10.24 -0.54 -7.26
C PHE A 59 10.74 -0.30 -8.68
N LEU A 60 10.19 -0.98 -9.68
CA LEU A 60 10.56 -0.75 -11.07
C LEU A 60 10.29 0.71 -11.48
N PRO A 61 11.19 1.36 -12.25
CA PRO A 61 10.95 2.71 -12.75
C PRO A 61 9.69 2.78 -13.61
N SER A 62 8.89 3.83 -13.43
CA SER A 62 7.67 4.08 -14.21
C SER A 62 7.94 4.22 -15.72
N SER A 63 9.14 4.67 -16.09
CA SER A 63 9.63 4.75 -17.46
C SER A 63 9.91 3.38 -18.10
N SER A 64 9.99 2.29 -17.33
CA SER A 64 10.26 0.96 -17.87
C SER A 64 9.02 0.34 -18.53
N ALA A 65 9.22 -0.37 -19.65
CA ALA A 65 8.15 -1.10 -20.33
C ALA A 65 7.54 -2.20 -19.44
N ARG A 66 8.37 -2.86 -18.62
CA ARG A 66 7.95 -3.90 -17.67
C ARG A 66 7.00 -3.33 -16.61
N TRP A 67 7.33 -2.18 -16.01
CA TRP A 67 6.43 -1.53 -15.06
C TRP A 67 5.09 -1.17 -15.69
N ARG A 68 5.09 -0.58 -16.89
CA ARG A 68 3.86 -0.23 -17.60
C ARG A 68 2.99 -1.45 -17.89
N LEU A 69 3.59 -2.56 -18.30
CA LEU A 69 2.90 -3.83 -18.50
C LEU A 69 2.26 -4.34 -17.21
N PHE A 70 3.03 -4.44 -16.13
CA PHE A 70 2.50 -4.90 -14.84
C PHE A 70 1.41 -3.98 -14.29
N ARG A 71 1.55 -2.66 -14.47
CA ARG A 71 0.53 -1.69 -14.07
C ARG A 71 -0.75 -1.87 -14.86
N LYS A 72 -0.64 -2.04 -16.19
CA LYS A 72 -1.78 -2.32 -17.08
C LYS A 72 -2.49 -3.60 -16.65
N LEU A 73 -1.78 -4.71 -16.51
CA LEU A 73 -2.35 -6.00 -16.11
C LEU A 73 -3.06 -5.92 -14.75
N SER A 74 -2.45 -5.21 -13.79
CA SER A 74 -3.04 -5.01 -12.46
C SER A 74 -4.39 -4.29 -12.57
N VAL A 75 -4.46 -3.18 -13.30
CA VAL A 75 -5.69 -2.40 -13.44
C VAL A 75 -6.75 -3.12 -14.28
N THR A 76 -6.35 -3.81 -15.37
CA THR A 76 -7.30 -4.40 -16.32
C THR A 76 -7.81 -5.78 -15.91
N HIS A 77 -7.02 -6.57 -15.17
CA HIS A 77 -7.37 -7.97 -14.88
C HIS A 77 -7.48 -8.30 -13.39
N LEU A 78 -6.66 -7.68 -12.53
CA LEU A 78 -6.65 -7.99 -11.09
C LEU A 78 -7.62 -7.09 -10.30
N PHE A 79 -7.64 -5.80 -10.63
CA PHE A 79 -8.40 -4.79 -9.91
C PHE A 79 -9.45 -4.09 -10.79
N SER A 80 -9.86 -4.73 -11.89
CA SER A 80 -10.96 -4.20 -12.69
C SER A 80 -12.28 -4.29 -11.92
N PRO A 81 -13.25 -3.38 -12.17
CA PRO A 81 -14.56 -3.43 -11.51
C PRO A 81 -15.24 -4.80 -11.63
N GLN A 82 -15.13 -5.45 -12.80
CA GLN A 82 -15.68 -6.78 -13.04
C GLN A 82 -14.99 -7.84 -12.17
N ARG A 83 -13.66 -7.79 -12.02
CA ARG A 83 -12.93 -8.73 -11.16
C ARG A 83 -13.27 -8.52 -9.69
N ILE A 84 -13.38 -7.26 -9.27
CA ILE A 84 -13.75 -6.90 -7.89
C ILE A 84 -15.15 -7.43 -7.57
N GLU A 85 -16.12 -7.27 -8.47
CA GLU A 85 -17.47 -7.79 -8.25
C GLU A 85 -17.50 -9.33 -8.28
N ALA A 86 -16.81 -9.96 -9.24
CA ALA A 86 -16.75 -11.42 -9.36
C ALA A 86 -16.17 -12.11 -8.10
N THR A 87 -15.30 -11.43 -7.36
CA THR A 87 -14.67 -11.94 -6.13
C THR A 87 -15.37 -11.45 -4.84
N LYS A 88 -16.46 -10.68 -4.95
CA LYS A 88 -17.18 -10.09 -3.82
C LYS A 88 -17.71 -11.14 -2.84
N ALA A 89 -18.33 -12.21 -3.33
CA ALA A 89 -18.89 -13.25 -2.48
C ALA A 89 -17.82 -13.88 -1.56
N LEU A 90 -16.62 -14.12 -2.08
CA LEU A 90 -15.49 -14.64 -1.30
C LEU A 90 -15.07 -13.67 -0.20
N ARG A 91 -14.93 -12.38 -0.53
CA ARG A 91 -14.58 -11.36 0.48
C ARG A 91 -15.66 -11.19 1.55
N MET A 92 -16.94 -11.19 1.15
CA MET A 92 -18.05 -11.11 2.09
C MET A 92 -18.11 -12.33 3.01
N LYS A 93 -17.79 -13.52 2.51
CA LYS A 93 -17.64 -14.71 3.35
C LYS A 93 -16.58 -14.51 4.43
N LYS A 94 -15.41 -13.95 4.10
CA LYS A 94 -14.34 -13.68 5.09
C LYS A 94 -14.70 -12.60 6.10
N ALA A 95 -15.46 -11.59 5.69
CA ALA A 95 -16.01 -10.62 6.62
C ALA A 95 -17.05 -11.26 7.55
N GLN A 96 -17.91 -12.14 7.03
CA GLN A 96 -18.90 -12.86 7.84
C GLN A 96 -18.24 -13.80 8.85
N GLU A 97 -17.20 -14.53 8.46
CA GLU A 97 -16.41 -15.37 9.36
C GLU A 97 -15.81 -14.55 10.52
N LEU A 98 -15.33 -13.33 10.26
CA LEU A 98 -14.86 -12.43 11.32
C LEU A 98 -15.99 -12.02 12.27
N VAL A 99 -17.17 -11.68 11.74
CA VAL A 99 -18.35 -11.32 12.56
C VAL A 99 -18.78 -12.50 13.44
N SER A 100 -18.86 -13.71 12.87
CA SER A 100 -19.18 -14.92 13.63
C SER A 100 -18.16 -15.16 14.74
N PHE A 101 -16.86 -15.05 14.45
CA PHE A 101 -15.82 -15.18 15.47
C PHE A 101 -15.97 -14.14 16.60
N MET A 102 -16.32 -12.90 16.28
CA MET A 102 -16.55 -11.86 17.29
C MET A 102 -17.79 -12.17 18.15
N ASN A 103 -18.88 -12.64 17.54
CA ASN A 103 -20.09 -13.03 18.27
C ASN A 103 -19.82 -14.20 19.21
N GLU A 104 -19.16 -15.25 18.73
CA GLU A 104 -18.79 -16.41 19.54
C GLU A 104 -17.86 -16.02 20.71
N SER A 105 -16.93 -15.10 20.49
CA SER A 105 -16.07 -14.59 21.56
C SER A 105 -16.87 -13.77 22.59
N SER A 106 -17.86 -12.99 22.13
CA SER A 106 -18.77 -12.25 23.00
C SER A 106 -19.62 -13.18 23.87
N GLU A 107 -20.15 -14.27 23.30
CA GLU A 107 -20.93 -15.28 24.04
C GLU A 107 -20.10 -15.97 25.13
N ARG A 108 -18.79 -16.12 24.90
CA ARG A 108 -17.84 -16.65 25.89
C ARG A 108 -17.27 -15.60 26.84
N GLU A 109 -17.68 -14.33 26.71
CA GLU A 109 -17.13 -13.20 27.46
C GLU A 109 -15.59 -13.06 27.31
N GLU A 110 -15.06 -13.46 26.16
CA GLU A 110 -13.63 -13.43 25.86
C GLU A 110 -13.21 -12.13 25.16
N ALA A 111 -12.14 -11.52 25.64
CA ALA A 111 -11.55 -10.35 25.00
C ALA A 111 -10.94 -10.71 23.63
N VAL A 112 -11.31 -9.95 22.60
CA VAL A 112 -10.77 -10.12 21.24
C VAL A 112 -9.61 -9.16 20.99
N ASN A 113 -8.46 -9.71 20.57
CA ASN A 113 -7.39 -8.90 20.00
C ASN A 113 -7.76 -8.46 18.58
N ILE A 114 -8.31 -7.25 18.45
CA ILE A 114 -8.77 -6.70 17.17
C ILE A 114 -7.64 -6.61 16.14
N SER A 115 -6.43 -6.18 16.53
CA SER A 115 -5.30 -6.08 15.60
C SER A 115 -4.97 -7.44 14.96
N ARG A 116 -4.97 -8.51 15.75
CA ARG A 116 -4.75 -9.87 15.25
C ARG A 116 -5.91 -10.34 14.38
N ALA A 117 -7.15 -10.14 14.81
CA ALA A 117 -8.34 -10.53 14.06
C ALA A 117 -8.40 -9.84 12.69
N SER A 118 -8.23 -8.50 12.67
CA SER A 118 -8.19 -7.72 11.43
C SER A 118 -7.07 -8.16 10.49
N PHE A 119 -5.89 -8.46 11.03
CA PHE A 119 -4.74 -8.92 10.23
C PHE A 119 -5.02 -10.27 9.55
N ILE A 120 -5.56 -11.24 10.29
CA ILE A 120 -5.92 -12.57 9.75
C ILE A 120 -7.00 -12.41 8.67
N THR A 121 -8.05 -11.63 8.95
CA THR A 121 -9.13 -11.41 7.98
C THR A 121 -8.63 -10.73 6.71
N ALA A 122 -7.73 -9.74 6.81
CA ALA A 122 -7.14 -9.10 5.65
C ALA A 122 -6.35 -10.10 4.78
N LEU A 123 -5.54 -10.97 5.39
CA LEU A 123 -4.81 -12.02 4.66
C LEU A 123 -5.77 -12.99 3.95
N ASN A 124 -6.83 -13.41 4.66
CA ASN A 124 -7.86 -14.31 4.11
C ASN A 124 -8.67 -13.68 2.97
N ILE A 125 -8.80 -12.35 2.94
CA ILE A 125 -9.44 -11.63 1.83
C ILE A 125 -8.54 -11.58 0.59
N THR A 126 -7.22 -11.53 0.80
CA THR A 126 -6.23 -11.40 -0.28
C THR A 126 -5.71 -12.73 -0.85
N SER A 127 -5.83 -13.82 -0.08
CA SER A 127 -5.37 -15.18 -0.45
C SER A 127 -6.52 -16.02 -1.02
#